data_AF-A0A6V7J150-F1
#
_entry.id   AF-A0A6V7J150-F1
#
_cell.length_a   1.000
_cell.length_b   1.000
_cell.length_c   1.000
_cell.angle_alpha   90.00
_cell.angle_beta   90.00
_cell.angle_gamma   90.00
#
_symmetry.space_group_name_H-M   'P 1'
#
loop_
_entity.id
_entity.type
_entity.pdbx_description
1 polymer ?
#
loop_
_entity_poly.entity_id
_entity_poly.type
_entity_poly.pdbx_seq_one_letter_code
_entity_poly.pdbx_strand_id
1 'polypeptide(L)' 'GISVSGTALDCWTQTEAAEEKARKLAAALGCPIDNTQDLVRCLKTKPARSIIERISDFM' A
#
# COMPACT_ATOMS: atom_id res chain seq x y z
N GLY A 1 11.58 20.39 -16.35
CA GLY A 1 10.17 20.67 -15.97
C GLY A 1 10.16 21.65 -14.80
N ILE A 2 9.01 22.26 -14.51
CA ILE A 2 8.82 23.10 -13.32
C ILE A 2 8.17 22.24 -12.24
N SER A 3 8.83 22.09 -11.09
CA SER A 3 8.30 21.41 -9.90
C SER A 3 8.21 22.42 -8.75
N VAL A 4 7.06 22.50 -8.09
CA VAL A 4 6.76 23.50 -7.05
C VAL A 4 6.45 22.77 -5.74
N SER A 5 7.19 23.11 -4.69
CA SER A 5 7.00 22.59 -3.31
C SER A 5 7.06 21.06 -3.16
N GLY A 6 7.78 20.36 -4.04
CA GLY A 6 8.03 18.93 -3.91
C GLY A 6 8.89 18.37 -5.05
N THR A 7 9.68 17.34 -4.75
CA THR A 7 10.56 16.65 -5.71
C THR A 7 10.57 15.14 -5.48
N ALA A 8 10.96 14.37 -6.49
CA ALA A 8 11.08 12.91 -6.38
C ALA A 8 12.15 12.41 -5.39
N LEU A 9 12.97 13.33 -4.83
CA LEU A 9 14.04 13.01 -3.88
C LEU A 9 13.67 13.38 -2.44
N ASP A 10 12.50 13.97 -2.21
CA ASP A 10 12.06 14.27 -0.85
C ASP A 10 11.86 12.95 -0.09
N CYS A 11 12.21 12.92 1.20
CA CYS A 11 12.22 11.69 2.00
C CYS A 11 10.88 10.94 2.11
N TRP A 12 9.77 11.59 1.75
CA TRP A 12 8.42 11.05 1.82
C TRP A 12 7.83 10.64 0.46
N THR A 13 8.50 10.92 -0.66
CA THR A 13 7.93 10.66 -2.00
C THR A 13 8.06 9.22 -2.44
N GLN A 14 9.17 8.57 -2.08
CA GLN A 14 9.42 7.17 -2.39
C GLN A 14 8.85 6.29 -1.28
N THR A 15 7.99 5.32 -1.64
CA THR A 15 7.45 4.39 -0.66
C THR A 15 8.45 3.31 -0.32
N GLU A 16 9.20 3.50 0.76
CA GLU A 16 10.07 2.47 1.33
C GLU A 16 9.26 1.30 1.89
N ALA A 17 9.82 0.09 1.83
CA ALA A 17 9.23 -1.16 2.33
C ALA A 17 7.79 -1.43 1.82
N ALA A 18 7.52 -1.10 0.54
CA ALA A 18 6.20 -1.24 -0.07
C ALA A 18 5.64 -2.67 0.03
N GLU A 19 6.49 -3.69 -0.13
CA GLU A 19 6.09 -5.10 -0.03
C GLU A 19 5.61 -5.47 1.38
N GLU A 20 6.35 -5.08 2.41
CA GLU A 20 5.98 -5.32 3.80
C GLU A 20 4.65 -4.65 4.14
N LYS A 21 4.48 -3.38 3.74
CA LYS A 21 3.23 -2.64 3.93
C LYS A 21 2.06 -3.30 3.20
N ALA A 22 2.27 -3.78 1.98
CA ALA A 22 1.26 -4.51 1.22
C ALA A 22 0.87 -5.84 1.90
N ARG A 23 1.84 -6.60 2.43
CA ARG A 23 1.58 -7.84 3.19
C ARG A 23 0.82 -7.55 4.49
N LYS A 24 1.15 -6.46 5.21
CA LYS A 24 0.40 -6.01 6.41
C LYS A 24 -1.05 -5.66 6.08
N LEU A 25 -1.28 -4.89 5.00
CA LEU A 25 -2.62 -4.56 4.53
C LEU A 25 -3.40 -5.82 4.12
N ALA A 26 -2.76 -6.73 3.38
CA ALA A 26 -3.36 -7.99 2.96
C ALA A 26 -3.78 -8.85 4.15
N ALA A 27 -2.92 -9.00 5.16
CA ALA A 27 -3.24 -9.71 6.40
C ALA A 27 -4.46 -9.09 7.11
N ALA A 28 -4.50 -7.77 7.25
CA ALA A 28 -5.61 -7.05 7.91
C ALA A 28 -6.96 -7.17 7.18
N LEU A 29 -6.94 -7.51 5.89
CA LEU A 29 -8.14 -7.70 5.05
C LEU A 29 -8.43 -9.18 4.75
N GLY A 30 -7.68 -10.10 5.35
CA GLY A 30 -7.83 -11.54 5.14
C GLY A 30 -7.50 -11.98 3.72
N CYS A 31 -6.46 -11.41 3.11
CA CYS A 31 -5.91 -11.85 1.83
C CYS A 31 -4.70 -12.78 2.03
N PRO A 32 -4.40 -13.66 1.05
CA PRO A 32 -3.18 -14.45 1.06
C PRO A 32 -1.94 -13.56 1.14
N ILE A 33 -0.95 -13.97 1.92
CA ILE A 33 0.29 -13.22 2.12
C ILE A 33 1.52 -13.94 1.61
N ASP A 34 1.45 -15.16 1.09
CA ASP A 34 2.64 -15.92 0.69
C ASP A 34 2.99 -15.71 -0.79
N ASN A 35 1.96 -15.63 -1.65
CA ASN A 35 2.09 -15.42 -3.08
C ASN A 35 1.64 -14.00 -3.46
N THR A 36 2.52 -13.24 -4.13
CA THR A 36 2.25 -11.84 -4.52
C THR A 36 1.17 -11.71 -5.58
N GLN A 37 1.02 -12.67 -6.51
CA GLN A 37 -0.05 -12.63 -7.51
C GLN A 37 -1.42 -12.83 -6.85
N ASP A 38 -1.54 -13.80 -5.95
CA ASP A 38 -2.77 -14.07 -5.21
C ASP A 38 -3.12 -12.93 -4.24
N LEU A 39 -2.11 -12.37 -3.58
CA LEU A 39 -2.25 -11.17 -2.75
C LEU A 39 -2.86 -10.02 -3.56
N VAL A 40 -2.28 -9.71 -4.72
CA VAL A 40 -2.75 -8.62 -5.59
C VAL A 40 -4.16 -8.91 -6.12
N ARG A 41 -4.42 -10.15 -6.55
CA ARG A 41 -5.75 -10.56 -7.03
C ARG A 41 -6.80 -10.39 -5.93
N CYS A 42 -6.48 -10.78 -4.70
CA CYS A 42 -7.37 -10.63 -3.56
C CYS A 42 -7.60 -9.16 -3.18
N LEU A 43 -6.55 -8.34 -3.09
CA LEU A 43 -6.70 -6.93 -2.74
C LEU A 43 -7.59 -6.17 -3.75
N LYS A 44 -7.48 -6.51 -5.05
CA LYS A 44 -8.31 -5.91 -6.10
C LYS A 44 -9.80 -6.24 -6.01
N THR A 45 -10.20 -7.27 -5.25
CA THR A 45 -11.62 -7.60 -5.03
C THR A 45 -12.19 -7.00 -3.74
N LYS A 46 -11.35 -6.43 -2.86
CA LYS A 46 -11.82 -5.81 -1.62
C LYS A 46 -12.53 -4.49 -1.91
N PRO A 47 -13.58 -4.14 -1.16
CA PRO A 47 -14.17 -2.80 -1.24
C PRO A 47 -13.11 -1.74 -0.95
N ALA A 48 -13.07 -0.69 -1.77
CA ALA A 48 -12.10 0.39 -1.62
C ALA A 48 -12.14 1.03 -0.22
N ARG A 49 -13.34 1.14 0.37
CA ARG A 49 -13.52 1.68 1.73
C ARG A 49 -12.75 0.89 2.77
N SER A 50 -12.78 -0.45 2.70
CA SER A 50 -12.06 -1.31 3.63
C SER A 50 -10.54 -1.15 3.52
N ILE A 51 -10.03 -0.76 2.35
CA ILE A 51 -8.61 -0.45 2.16
C ILE A 51 -8.27 0.91 2.79
N ILE A 52 -9.08 1.93 2.52
CA ILE A 52 -8.86 3.30 3.01
C ILE A 52 -8.93 3.37 4.54
N GLU A 53 -9.82 2.61 5.17
CA GLU A 53 -9.95 2.54 6.64
C GLU A 53 -8.68 1.99 7.34
N ARG A 54 -7.73 1.42 6.60
CA ARG A 54 -6.44 0.91 7.13
C ARG A 54 -5.28 1.91 7.05
N ILE A 55 -5.48 3.12 6.52
CA ILE A 55 -4.40 4.12 6.39
C ILE A 55 -3.76 4.45 7.75
N SER A 56 -4.54 4.44 8.84
CA SER A 56 -4.04 4.67 10.20
C SER A 56 -2.98 3.66 10.65
N ASP A 57 -2.90 2.48 10.02
CA ASP A 57 -1.93 1.45 10.38
C ASP A 57 -0.51 1.75 9.84
N PHE A 58 -0.36 2.84 9.05
CA PHE A 58 0.85 3.21 8.32
C PHE A 58 1.29 4.68 8.50
N MET A 59 0.58 5.43 9.36
CA MET A 59 0.93 6.82 9.73
C MET A 59 1.76 6.86 11.01
#